data_AF-A0AAD6ENH1-F1
#
_entry.id   AF-A0AAD6ENH1-F1
#
_cell.length_a   1.000
_cell.length_b   1.000
_cell.length_c   1.000
_cell.angle_alpha   90.00
_cell.angle_beta   90.00
_cell.angle_gamma   90.00
#
_symmetry.space_group_name_H-M   'P 1'
#
loop_
_entity.id
_entity.type
_entity.pdbx_description
1 polymer ?
#
loop_
_entity_poly.entity_id
_entity_poly.type
_entity_poly.pdbx_seq_one_letter_code
_entity_poly.pdbx_strand_id
1 'polypeptide(L)'
;MDGYGGAGWRGRVSRGMVPLLAFHVANEYFRLGHIPPVTSGLILTNTLLFLRPGPLHRLLPSINRVWFNPHLIFKNRDLRRFFLSAFYHVNEPHLVYNMISLLWKGIQLETSMGSVEFASMVTSLLALSQGATLILAKSLLLFDYDAPYYNQFSVGFSGVLFALKVVLNSRPDADYSVVHGLVIPSKYAAWAELVLIQLFVPDASFLGHLGGILAGILYLRLRRSFSGPNPLAILLRGFVKALSWPLRFLRSSRGRLSGRGRVGHGLADAGSVWRCPLCTFDNSEWLDACEMCSTARGTINNQHQFSVDEVRQRRLQRFVR
;
A
#
# COMPACT_ATOMS: atom_id res chain seq x y z
N MET A 1 -5.04 16.39 -48.26
CA MET A 1 -6.35 17.06 -48.15
C MET A 1 -7.26 16.17 -47.32
N ASP A 2 -7.72 16.45 -46.11
CA ASP A 2 -7.43 17.42 -45.04
C ASP A 2 -8.00 16.69 -43.80
N GLY A 3 -7.27 16.55 -42.70
CA GLY A 3 -7.30 17.55 -41.64
C GLY A 3 -8.62 17.47 -40.86
N TYR A 4 -8.60 16.96 -39.63
CA TYR A 4 -9.06 17.65 -38.41
C TYR A 4 -9.23 16.69 -37.23
N GLY A 5 -8.65 17.09 -36.09
CA GLY A 5 -9.28 16.83 -34.80
C GLY A 5 -8.52 15.95 -33.82
N GLY A 6 -7.28 16.33 -33.48
CA GLY A 6 -6.70 15.95 -32.19
C GLY A 6 -7.56 16.50 -31.05
N ALA A 7 -8.49 15.68 -30.56
CA ALA A 7 -9.28 15.99 -29.38
C ALA A 7 -8.41 15.76 -28.15
N GLY A 8 -7.89 16.86 -27.62
CA GLY A 8 -7.10 16.90 -26.41
C GLY A 8 -7.77 16.17 -25.24
N TRP A 9 -6.93 15.58 -24.41
CA TRP A 9 -7.25 15.02 -23.11
C TRP A 9 -7.83 16.10 -22.19
N ARG A 10 -9.10 16.46 -22.39
CA ARG A 10 -9.90 17.11 -21.34
C ARG A 10 -10.37 16.01 -20.41
N GLY A 11 -9.67 15.89 -19.28
CA GLY A 11 -10.04 15.02 -18.17
C GLY A 11 -11.49 15.29 -17.79
N ARG A 12 -12.39 14.42 -18.27
CA ARG A 12 -13.77 14.38 -17.85
C ARG A 12 -13.74 13.92 -16.39
N VAL A 13 -13.75 14.87 -15.46
CA VAL A 13 -13.92 14.58 -14.03
C VAL A 13 -15.14 13.67 -13.93
N SER A 14 -14.94 12.46 -13.43
CA SER A 14 -16.04 11.51 -13.23
C SER A 14 -17.12 12.21 -12.41
N ARG A 15 -18.33 12.38 -12.95
CA ARG A 15 -19.51 12.86 -12.20
C ARG A 15 -20.03 11.79 -11.20
N GLY A 16 -19.24 10.77 -10.94
CA GLY A 16 -19.57 9.63 -10.09
C GLY A 16 -19.17 9.83 -8.63
N MET A 17 -19.31 8.77 -7.84
CA MET A 17 -18.98 8.73 -6.41
C MET A 17 -17.48 8.55 -6.11
N VAL A 18 -16.63 8.22 -7.09
CA VAL A 18 -15.18 8.03 -6.86
C VAL A 18 -14.47 9.30 -6.34
N PRO A 19 -14.75 10.53 -6.83
CA PRO A 19 -14.21 11.74 -6.21
C PRO A 19 -14.64 11.92 -4.75
N LEU A 20 -15.86 11.51 -4.38
CA LEU A 20 -16.31 11.52 -2.99
C LEU A 20 -15.52 10.53 -2.14
N LEU A 21 -15.25 9.32 -2.67
CA LEU A 21 -14.36 8.37 -2.02
C LEU A 21 -12.97 8.98 -1.81
N ALA A 22 -12.40 9.64 -2.81
CA ALA A 22 -11.09 10.31 -2.69
C ALA A 22 -11.10 11.40 -1.62
N PHE A 23 -12.18 12.19 -1.54
CA PHE A 23 -12.35 13.20 -0.49
C PHE A 23 -12.42 12.56 0.91
N HIS A 24 -13.22 11.50 1.09
CA HIS A 24 -13.29 10.78 2.37
C HIS A 24 -11.92 10.20 2.79
N VAL A 25 -11.21 9.58 1.85
CA VAL A 25 -9.85 9.06 2.09
C VAL A 25 -8.90 10.17 2.50
N ALA A 26 -8.90 11.30 1.79
CA ALA A 26 -8.05 12.44 2.11
C ALA A 26 -8.37 13.04 3.48
N ASN A 27 -9.66 13.20 3.81
CA ASN A 27 -10.10 13.70 5.11
C ASN A 27 -9.66 12.77 6.26
N GLU A 28 -9.86 11.47 6.13
CA GLU A 28 -9.44 10.51 7.16
C GLU A 28 -7.92 10.47 7.34
N TYR A 29 -7.15 10.52 6.25
CA TYR A 29 -5.69 10.52 6.35
C TYR A 29 -5.13 11.82 6.91
N PHE A 30 -5.77 12.96 6.62
CA PHE A 30 -5.42 14.23 7.25
C PHE A 30 -5.67 14.18 8.76
N ARG A 31 -6.82 13.63 9.20
CA ARG A 31 -7.14 13.44 10.62
C ARG A 31 -6.19 12.48 11.33
N LEU A 32 -5.80 11.40 10.64
CA LEU A 32 -4.92 10.38 11.20
C LEU A 32 -3.46 10.85 11.30
N GLY A 33 -3.05 11.84 10.51
CA GLY A 33 -1.67 12.38 10.49
C GLY A 33 -0.63 11.45 9.85
N HIS A 34 -1.03 10.25 9.40
CA HIS A 34 -0.20 9.34 8.63
C HIS A 34 -1.04 8.51 7.65
N ILE A 35 -0.38 7.93 6.64
CA ILE A 35 -1.03 7.11 5.61
C ILE A 35 -0.87 5.63 6.00
N PRO A 36 -1.95 4.86 6.22
CA PRO A 36 -1.90 3.41 6.49
C PRO A 36 -1.62 2.65 5.17
N PRO A 37 -0.38 2.17 4.93
CA PRO A 37 0.06 1.80 3.59
C PRO A 37 -0.72 0.64 2.97
N VAL A 38 -1.13 -0.36 3.76
CA VAL A 38 -1.83 -1.53 3.23
C VAL A 38 -3.28 -1.19 2.92
N THR A 39 -3.96 -0.48 3.82
CA THR A 39 -5.31 0.03 3.60
C THR A 39 -5.37 0.91 2.36
N SER A 40 -4.45 1.88 2.24
CA SER A 40 -4.35 2.73 1.05
C SER A 40 -4.05 1.94 -0.22
N GLY A 41 -3.12 0.98 -0.15
CA GLY A 41 -2.78 0.11 -1.28
C GLY A 41 -3.96 -0.71 -1.76
N LEU A 42 -4.76 -1.27 -0.85
CA LEU A 42 -5.97 -2.03 -1.17
C LEU A 42 -7.05 -1.13 -1.79
N ILE A 43 -7.30 0.05 -1.22
CA ILE A 43 -8.26 1.02 -1.79
C ILE A 43 -7.84 1.40 -3.21
N LEU A 44 -6.58 1.82 -3.37
CA LEU A 44 -6.03 2.19 -4.67
C LEU A 44 -6.13 1.05 -5.68
N THR A 45 -5.78 -0.19 -5.28
CA THR A 45 -5.83 -1.36 -6.16
C THR A 45 -7.25 -1.62 -6.66
N ASN A 46 -8.24 -1.63 -5.76
CA ASN A 46 -9.64 -1.84 -6.13
C ASN A 46 -10.17 -0.71 -7.03
N THR A 47 -9.82 0.54 -6.73
CA THR A 47 -10.21 1.69 -7.57
C THR A 47 -9.56 1.64 -8.95
N LEU A 48 -8.29 1.29 -9.06
CA LEU A 48 -7.60 1.15 -10.35
C LEU A 48 -8.17 -0.01 -11.19
N LEU A 49 -8.45 -1.16 -10.56
CA LEU A 49 -9.08 -2.30 -11.23
C LEU A 49 -10.47 -1.97 -11.77
N PHE A 50 -11.22 -1.12 -11.07
CA PHE A 50 -12.53 -0.62 -11.50
C PHE A 50 -12.41 0.41 -12.64
N LEU A 51 -11.60 1.45 -12.47
CA LEU A 51 -11.48 2.55 -13.44
C LEU A 51 -10.76 2.13 -14.73
N ARG A 52 -9.84 1.17 -14.65
CA ARG A 52 -9.03 0.66 -15.77
C ARG A 52 -8.38 1.78 -16.64
N PRO A 53 -7.65 2.74 -16.05
CA PRO A 53 -7.09 3.85 -16.81
C PRO A 53 -6.04 3.40 -17.84
N GLY A 54 -6.09 3.99 -19.04
CA GLY A 54 -5.02 3.90 -20.05
C GLY A 54 -4.63 2.45 -20.41
N PRO A 55 -3.34 2.07 -20.31
CA PRO A 55 -2.87 0.71 -20.65
C PRO A 55 -3.51 -0.39 -19.82
N LEU A 56 -3.98 -0.08 -18.61
CA LEU A 56 -4.53 -1.07 -17.67
C LEU A 56 -5.78 -1.76 -18.23
N HIS A 57 -6.57 -1.05 -19.06
CA HIS A 57 -7.73 -1.63 -19.75
C HIS A 57 -7.38 -2.85 -20.61
N ARG A 58 -6.19 -2.85 -21.24
CA ARG A 58 -5.74 -3.94 -22.13
C ARG A 58 -5.09 -5.09 -21.35
N LEU A 59 -4.45 -4.79 -20.23
CA LEU A 59 -3.75 -5.79 -19.41
C LEU A 59 -4.71 -6.58 -18.51
N LEU A 60 -5.75 -5.93 -17.99
CA LEU A 60 -6.67 -6.56 -17.05
C LEU A 60 -7.72 -7.42 -17.75
N PRO A 61 -8.00 -8.63 -17.26
CA PRO A 61 -9.10 -9.43 -17.78
C PRO A 61 -10.44 -8.69 -17.56
N SER A 62 -11.39 -8.90 -18.46
CA SER A 62 -12.78 -8.44 -18.27
C SER A 62 -13.43 -9.16 -17.08
N ILE A 63 -14.43 -8.52 -16.46
CA ILE A 63 -15.13 -9.07 -15.30
C ILE A 63 -15.67 -10.49 -15.56
N ASN A 64 -16.19 -10.75 -16.76
CA ASN A 64 -16.72 -12.06 -17.16
C ASN A 64 -15.70 -13.21 -17.07
N ARG A 65 -14.40 -12.89 -17.18
CA ARG A 65 -13.30 -13.87 -17.08
C ARG A 65 -12.86 -14.14 -15.63
N VAL A 66 -13.20 -13.26 -14.70
CA VAL A 66 -12.77 -13.35 -13.30
C VAL A 66 -13.93 -13.42 -12.31
N TRP A 67 -15.17 -13.37 -12.78
CA TRP A 67 -16.35 -13.44 -11.94
C TRP A 67 -16.34 -14.74 -11.14
N PHE A 68 -16.53 -14.67 -9.82
CA PHE A 68 -16.54 -15.84 -8.96
C PHE A 68 -17.71 -16.73 -9.34
N ASN A 69 -17.43 -18.00 -9.65
CA ASN A 69 -18.44 -19.01 -9.88
C ASN A 69 -17.90 -20.34 -9.34
N PRO A 70 -18.56 -20.97 -8.34
CA PRO A 70 -18.07 -22.18 -7.70
C PRO A 70 -17.82 -23.32 -8.70
N HIS A 71 -18.77 -23.55 -9.61
CA HIS A 71 -18.64 -24.62 -10.62
C HIS A 71 -17.41 -24.43 -11.50
N LEU A 72 -17.20 -23.25 -12.07
CA LEU A 72 -16.05 -22.96 -12.94
C LEU A 72 -14.72 -23.03 -12.18
N ILE A 73 -14.69 -22.55 -10.93
CA ILE A 73 -13.48 -22.63 -10.10
C ILE A 73 -13.14 -24.09 -9.82
N PHE A 74 -14.10 -24.92 -9.41
CA PHE A 74 -13.85 -26.33 -9.13
C PHE A 74 -13.49 -27.13 -10.38
N LYS A 75 -14.27 -26.97 -11.47
CA LYS A 75 -14.10 -27.75 -12.70
C LYS A 75 -12.78 -27.44 -13.39
N ASN A 76 -12.40 -26.17 -13.46
CA ASN A 76 -11.23 -25.72 -14.23
C ASN A 76 -10.02 -25.39 -13.36
N ARG A 77 -10.11 -25.53 -12.03
CA ARG A 77 -9.12 -25.02 -11.06
C ARG A 77 -8.77 -23.55 -11.32
N ASP A 78 -9.79 -22.75 -11.61
CA ASP A 78 -9.62 -21.35 -12.03
C ASP A 78 -9.28 -20.44 -10.85
N LEU A 79 -7.98 -20.37 -10.54
CA LEU A 79 -7.45 -19.52 -9.47
C LEU A 79 -7.63 -18.02 -9.78
N ARG A 80 -7.79 -17.63 -11.06
CA ARG A 80 -8.03 -16.23 -11.41
C ARG A 80 -9.40 -15.81 -10.92
N ARG A 81 -10.45 -16.62 -11.15
CA ARG A 81 -11.79 -16.39 -10.58
C ARG A 81 -11.79 -16.45 -9.06
N PHE A 82 -11.03 -17.37 -8.48
CA PHE A 82 -10.96 -17.51 -7.03
C PHE A 82 -10.39 -16.25 -6.35
N PHE A 83 -9.28 -15.70 -6.83
CA PHE A 83 -8.62 -14.56 -6.17
C PHE A 83 -9.05 -13.19 -6.72
N LEU A 84 -9.12 -13.01 -8.04
CA LEU A 84 -9.34 -11.69 -8.63
C LEU A 84 -10.79 -11.21 -8.51
N SER A 85 -11.76 -12.11 -8.39
CA SER A 85 -13.18 -11.75 -8.18
C SER A 85 -13.37 -10.80 -7.00
N ALA A 86 -12.61 -10.98 -5.92
CA ALA A 86 -12.66 -10.14 -4.72
C ALA A 86 -12.34 -8.66 -5.02
N PHE A 87 -11.57 -8.37 -6.06
CA PHE A 87 -11.09 -7.02 -6.33
C PHE A 87 -11.87 -6.31 -7.44
N TYR A 88 -12.79 -7.02 -8.09
CA TYR A 88 -13.62 -6.48 -9.16
C TYR A 88 -14.96 -6.02 -8.61
N HIS A 89 -15.54 -4.98 -9.23
CA HIS A 89 -16.82 -4.41 -8.80
C HIS A 89 -17.68 -4.14 -10.03
N VAL A 90 -18.98 -4.46 -9.95
CA VAL A 90 -19.93 -4.33 -11.08
C VAL A 90 -20.36 -2.89 -11.36
N ASN A 91 -20.40 -2.04 -10.34
CA ASN A 91 -20.84 -0.66 -10.44
C ASN A 91 -20.13 0.22 -9.41
N GLU A 92 -20.25 1.53 -9.59
CA GLU A 92 -19.54 2.52 -8.79
C GLU A 92 -20.00 2.59 -7.32
N PRO A 93 -21.32 2.55 -6.99
CA PRO A 93 -21.74 2.50 -5.60
C PRO A 93 -21.19 1.27 -4.86
N HIS A 94 -21.21 0.08 -5.49
CA HIS A 94 -20.66 -1.13 -4.90
C HIS A 94 -19.16 -0.99 -4.58
N LEU A 95 -18.37 -0.39 -5.48
CA LEU A 95 -16.97 -0.07 -5.20
C LEU A 95 -16.88 0.90 -4.01
N VAL A 96 -17.58 2.03 -4.07
CA VAL A 96 -17.41 3.11 -3.08
C VAL A 96 -17.81 2.67 -1.68
N TYR A 97 -18.94 1.96 -1.52
CA TYR A 97 -19.34 1.42 -0.22
C TYR A 97 -18.33 0.41 0.33
N ASN A 98 -17.80 -0.48 -0.52
CA ASN A 98 -16.74 -1.41 -0.10
C ASN A 98 -15.48 -0.64 0.33
N MET A 99 -15.07 0.39 -0.41
CA MET A 99 -13.84 1.12 -0.11
C MET A 99 -13.96 2.03 1.11
N ILE A 100 -15.13 2.62 1.35
CA ILE A 100 -15.42 3.35 2.62
C ILE A 100 -15.38 2.35 3.78
N SER A 101 -16.05 1.21 3.66
CA SER A 101 -16.04 0.15 4.68
C SER A 101 -14.62 -0.36 4.96
N LEU A 102 -13.79 -0.50 3.92
CA LEU A 102 -12.37 -0.84 4.02
C LEU A 102 -11.56 0.25 4.70
N LEU A 103 -11.79 1.52 4.39
CA LEU A 103 -11.07 2.65 4.97
C LEU A 103 -11.18 2.63 6.50
N TRP A 104 -12.41 2.57 7.03
CA TRP A 104 -12.66 2.56 8.47
C TRP A 104 -12.12 1.32 9.17
N LYS A 105 -12.42 0.12 8.64
CA LYS A 105 -11.97 -1.15 9.24
C LYS A 105 -10.46 -1.32 9.12
N GLY A 106 -9.90 -0.92 7.99
CA GLY A 106 -8.48 -0.99 7.67
C GLY A 106 -7.66 -0.08 8.56
N ILE A 107 -8.03 1.20 8.72
CA ILE A 107 -7.36 2.12 9.65
C ILE A 107 -7.31 1.53 11.07
N GLN A 108 -8.45 1.08 11.60
CA GLN A 108 -8.52 0.56 12.97
C GLN A 108 -7.71 -0.72 13.18
N LEU A 109 -7.70 -1.62 12.19
CA LEU A 109 -6.95 -2.86 12.28
C LEU A 109 -5.46 -2.63 12.04
N GLU A 110 -5.08 -1.93 10.97
CA GLU A 110 -3.70 -1.66 10.59
C GLU A 110 -2.96 -0.84 11.66
N THR A 111 -3.57 0.20 12.21
CA THR A 111 -2.96 1.00 13.28
C THR A 111 -2.78 0.18 14.57
N SER A 112 -3.69 -0.75 14.87
CA SER A 112 -3.61 -1.55 16.11
C SER A 112 -2.55 -2.66 16.07
N MET A 113 -2.26 -3.22 14.91
CA MET A 113 -1.42 -4.42 14.79
C MET A 113 -0.17 -4.22 13.93
N GLY A 114 -0.07 -3.11 13.21
CA GLY A 114 0.99 -2.88 12.23
C GLY A 114 0.63 -3.39 10.84
N SER A 115 1.23 -2.77 9.83
CA SER A 115 0.96 -3.03 8.41
C SER A 115 1.28 -4.45 7.96
N VAL A 116 2.33 -5.07 8.47
CA VAL A 116 2.71 -6.44 8.05
C VAL A 116 1.67 -7.44 8.56
N GLU A 117 1.35 -7.36 9.85
CA GLU A 117 0.38 -8.23 10.50
C GLU A 117 -0.98 -8.06 9.82
N PHE A 118 -1.37 -6.81 9.55
CA PHE A 118 -2.59 -6.50 8.82
C PHE A 118 -2.60 -7.07 7.40
N ALA A 119 -1.52 -6.91 6.62
CA ALA A 119 -1.40 -7.52 5.30
C ALA A 119 -1.50 -9.05 5.34
N SER A 120 -0.85 -9.68 6.32
CA SER A 120 -0.91 -11.13 6.50
C SER A 120 -2.33 -11.61 6.83
N MET A 121 -3.04 -10.84 7.65
CA MET A 121 -4.43 -11.11 8.00
C MET A 121 -5.35 -10.94 6.79
N VAL A 122 -5.27 -9.82 6.06
CA VAL A 122 -6.08 -9.60 4.85
C VAL A 122 -5.85 -10.71 3.83
N THR A 123 -4.60 -11.12 3.62
CA THR A 123 -4.26 -12.23 2.71
C THR A 123 -4.90 -13.55 3.15
N SER A 124 -4.82 -13.85 4.45
CA SER A 124 -5.44 -15.06 5.03
C SER A 124 -6.96 -15.01 4.91
N LEU A 125 -7.57 -13.87 5.25
CA LEU A 125 -9.02 -13.68 5.19
C LEU A 125 -9.54 -13.74 3.76
N LEU A 126 -8.81 -13.24 2.77
CA LEU A 126 -9.16 -13.39 1.35
C LEU A 126 -9.24 -14.86 0.95
N ALA A 127 -8.22 -15.65 1.28
CA ALA A 127 -8.20 -17.08 0.94
C ALA A 127 -9.31 -17.84 1.69
N LEU A 128 -9.47 -17.57 2.98
CA LEU A 128 -10.48 -18.22 3.82
C LEU A 128 -11.90 -17.84 3.42
N SER A 129 -12.18 -16.58 3.06
CA SER A 129 -13.52 -16.14 2.65
C SER A 129 -13.92 -16.76 1.34
N GLN A 130 -13.03 -16.74 0.34
CA GLN A 130 -13.29 -17.36 -0.97
C GLN A 130 -13.45 -18.87 -0.85
N GLY A 131 -12.60 -19.52 -0.03
CA GLY A 131 -12.70 -20.95 0.26
C GLY A 131 -14.00 -21.32 0.97
N ALA A 132 -14.40 -20.56 1.99
CA ALA A 132 -15.65 -20.78 2.71
C ALA A 132 -16.87 -20.63 1.81
N THR A 133 -16.93 -19.59 0.97
CA THR A 133 -18.02 -19.42 -0.01
C THR A 133 -18.08 -20.58 -1.00
N LEU A 134 -16.93 -21.04 -1.47
CA LEU A 134 -16.82 -22.16 -2.40
C LEU A 134 -17.29 -23.49 -1.78
N ILE A 135 -16.92 -23.76 -0.52
CA ILE A 135 -17.39 -24.92 0.24
C ILE A 135 -18.90 -24.81 0.49
N LEU A 136 -19.38 -23.67 0.96
CA LEU A 136 -20.82 -23.45 1.19
C LEU A 136 -21.65 -23.71 -0.06
N ALA A 137 -21.27 -23.12 -1.19
CA ALA A 137 -22.00 -23.29 -2.45
C ALA A 137 -21.99 -24.75 -2.92
N LYS A 138 -20.88 -25.48 -2.74
CA LYS A 138 -20.82 -26.91 -3.08
C LYS A 138 -21.63 -27.77 -2.12
N SER A 139 -21.60 -27.48 -0.82
CA SER A 139 -22.36 -28.24 0.19
C SER A 139 -23.86 -28.13 -0.02
N LEU A 140 -24.35 -27.01 -0.57
CA LEU A 140 -25.77 -26.83 -0.90
C LEU A 140 -26.27 -27.80 -1.99
N LEU A 141 -25.38 -28.37 -2.81
CA LEU A 141 -25.73 -29.46 -3.73
C LEU A 141 -26.22 -30.71 -3.00
N LEU A 142 -25.78 -30.94 -1.76
CA LEU A 142 -26.23 -32.08 -0.94
C LEU A 142 -27.68 -31.94 -0.47
N PHE A 143 -28.27 -30.76 -0.66
CA PHE A 143 -29.64 -30.41 -0.30
C PHE A 143 -30.48 -30.06 -1.54
N ASP A 144 -30.09 -30.55 -2.72
CA ASP A 144 -30.74 -30.29 -4.01
C ASP A 144 -30.85 -28.79 -4.36
N TYR A 145 -29.98 -27.95 -3.78
CA TYR A 145 -29.93 -26.52 -4.04
C TYR A 145 -28.70 -26.17 -4.88
N ASP A 146 -28.87 -26.27 -6.20
CA ASP A 146 -27.80 -26.26 -7.19
C ASP A 146 -27.50 -24.88 -7.79
N ALA A 147 -28.48 -23.98 -7.77
CA ALA A 147 -28.37 -22.62 -8.31
C ALA A 147 -27.14 -21.84 -7.81
N PRO A 148 -26.75 -21.88 -6.51
CA PRO A 148 -25.55 -21.20 -6.05
C PRO A 148 -24.25 -21.77 -6.59
N TYR A 149 -24.23 -23.05 -6.92
CA TYR A 149 -23.04 -23.71 -7.43
C TYR A 149 -22.85 -23.44 -8.92
N TYR A 150 -23.90 -23.56 -9.71
CA TYR A 150 -23.83 -23.44 -11.18
C TYR A 150 -24.07 -22.02 -11.70
N ASN A 151 -25.08 -21.33 -11.15
CA ASN A 151 -25.68 -20.15 -11.79
C ASN A 151 -25.41 -18.83 -11.05
N GLN A 152 -24.90 -18.87 -9.83
CA GLN A 152 -24.53 -17.65 -9.12
C GLN A 152 -23.14 -17.14 -9.53
N PHE A 153 -23.06 -15.83 -9.72
CA PHE A 153 -21.85 -15.11 -10.03
C PHE A 153 -21.69 -13.94 -9.06
N SER A 154 -20.50 -13.79 -8.47
CA SER A 154 -20.25 -12.72 -7.50
C SER A 154 -18.85 -12.10 -7.65
N VAL A 155 -18.77 -10.80 -7.44
CA VAL A 155 -17.51 -10.07 -7.32
C VAL A 155 -17.59 -9.14 -6.12
N GLY A 156 -16.46 -8.60 -5.70
CA GLY A 156 -16.38 -7.54 -4.71
C GLY A 156 -15.63 -7.96 -3.46
N PHE A 157 -15.09 -6.95 -2.78
CA PHE A 157 -14.21 -7.16 -1.62
C PHE A 157 -15.01 -7.45 -0.34
N SER A 158 -16.34 -7.45 -0.43
CA SER A 158 -17.26 -7.49 0.70
C SER A 158 -17.09 -8.73 1.59
N GLY A 159 -16.81 -9.92 1.03
CA GLY A 159 -16.52 -11.12 1.84
C GLY A 159 -15.33 -10.90 2.79
N VAL A 160 -14.27 -10.24 2.32
CA VAL A 160 -13.12 -9.87 3.16
C VAL A 160 -13.52 -8.81 4.19
N LEU A 161 -14.36 -7.84 3.82
CA LEU A 161 -14.84 -6.80 4.75
C LEU A 161 -15.69 -7.35 5.88
N PHE A 162 -16.54 -8.34 5.60
CA PHE A 162 -17.28 -9.08 6.64
C PHE A 162 -16.32 -9.83 7.57
N ALA A 163 -15.29 -10.48 7.02
CA ALA A 163 -14.27 -11.15 7.81
C ALA A 163 -13.49 -10.18 8.71
N LEU A 164 -13.07 -9.03 8.18
CA LEU A 164 -12.43 -7.95 8.94
C LEU A 164 -13.35 -7.41 10.03
N LYS A 165 -14.66 -7.30 9.75
CA LYS A 165 -15.65 -6.88 10.74
C LYS A 165 -15.71 -7.85 11.91
N VAL A 166 -15.73 -9.16 11.65
CA VAL A 166 -15.71 -10.18 12.71
C VAL A 166 -14.45 -10.05 13.56
N VAL A 167 -13.27 -9.88 12.94
CA VAL A 167 -12.01 -9.70 13.68
C VAL A 167 -12.05 -8.43 14.54
N LEU A 168 -12.46 -7.30 13.97
CA LEU A 168 -12.53 -6.02 14.67
C LEU A 168 -13.46 -6.06 15.88
N ASN A 169 -14.63 -6.69 15.73
CA ASN A 169 -15.63 -6.80 16.79
C ASN A 169 -15.39 -7.95 17.78
N SER A 170 -14.30 -8.70 17.62
CA SER A 170 -13.90 -9.76 18.55
C SER A 170 -12.92 -9.29 19.64
N ARG A 171 -12.54 -8.01 19.61
CA ARG A 171 -11.60 -7.46 20.57
C ARG A 171 -12.27 -7.30 21.95
N PRO A 172 -11.51 -7.48 23.05
CA PRO A 172 -12.08 -7.46 24.41
C PRO A 172 -12.70 -6.12 24.82
N ASP A 173 -12.26 -5.02 24.20
CA ASP A 173 -12.69 -3.65 24.45
C ASP A 173 -13.95 -3.24 23.67
N ALA A 174 -14.46 -4.10 22.77
CA ALA A 174 -15.58 -3.80 21.90
C ALA A 174 -16.90 -4.36 22.47
N ASP A 175 -17.55 -3.66 23.40
CA ASP A 175 -18.86 -4.07 23.92
C ASP A 175 -19.99 -3.80 22.92
N TYR A 176 -19.97 -2.62 22.30
CA TYR A 176 -20.97 -2.17 21.32
C TYR A 176 -20.32 -1.63 20.05
N SER A 177 -21.05 -1.76 18.96
CA SER A 177 -20.67 -1.29 17.63
C SER A 177 -21.83 -0.55 16.97
N VAL A 178 -21.53 0.47 16.18
CA VAL A 178 -22.55 1.17 15.41
C VAL A 178 -22.62 0.56 14.01
N VAL A 179 -23.79 0.05 13.62
CA VAL A 179 -24.06 -0.54 12.31
C VAL A 179 -25.22 0.22 11.67
N HIS A 180 -24.95 0.99 10.62
CA HIS A 180 -25.95 1.85 9.95
C HIS A 180 -26.73 2.76 10.91
N GLY A 181 -26.05 3.33 11.92
CA GLY A 181 -26.66 4.19 12.94
C GLY A 181 -27.30 3.46 14.13
N LEU A 182 -27.37 2.12 14.09
CA LEU A 182 -27.89 1.30 15.19
C LEU A 182 -26.76 0.86 16.12
N VAL A 183 -26.95 1.03 17.43
CA VAL A 183 -26.03 0.51 18.44
C VAL A 183 -26.35 -0.96 18.70
N ILE A 184 -25.41 -1.83 18.39
CA ILE A 184 -25.57 -3.29 18.44
C ILE A 184 -24.40 -3.90 19.21
N PRO A 185 -24.63 -4.87 20.10
CA PRO A 185 -23.53 -5.61 20.74
C PRO A 185 -22.55 -6.16 19.69
N SER A 186 -21.26 -5.92 19.88
CA SER A 186 -20.25 -6.15 18.83
C SER A 186 -20.25 -7.58 18.29
N LYS A 187 -20.54 -8.57 19.15
CA LYS A 187 -20.69 -9.98 18.76
C LYS A 187 -21.73 -10.23 17.66
N TYR A 188 -22.75 -9.38 17.54
CA TYR A 188 -23.81 -9.49 16.54
C TYR A 188 -23.65 -8.53 15.36
N ALA A 189 -22.63 -7.66 15.39
CA ALA A 189 -22.46 -6.59 14.41
C ALA A 189 -22.36 -7.10 12.97
N ALA A 190 -21.64 -8.21 12.74
CA ALA A 190 -21.49 -8.80 11.42
C ALA A 190 -22.81 -9.43 10.92
N TRP A 191 -23.55 -10.09 11.81
CA TRP A 191 -24.86 -10.67 11.49
C TRP A 191 -25.90 -9.60 11.20
N ALA A 192 -25.93 -8.53 11.98
CA ALA A 192 -26.81 -7.40 11.74
C ALA A 192 -26.51 -6.71 10.40
N GLU A 193 -25.23 -6.51 10.06
CA GLU A 193 -24.87 -5.95 8.74
C GLU A 193 -25.24 -6.90 7.60
N LEU A 194 -25.14 -8.22 7.78
CA LEU A 194 -25.60 -9.19 6.80
C LEU A 194 -27.10 -9.03 6.52
N VAL A 195 -27.92 -8.98 7.57
CA VAL A 195 -29.37 -8.80 7.43
C VAL A 195 -29.67 -7.47 6.73
N LEU A 196 -29.08 -6.37 7.19
CA LEU A 196 -29.32 -5.04 6.62
C LEU A 196 -28.92 -4.97 5.13
N ILE A 197 -27.77 -5.52 4.75
CA ILE A 197 -27.33 -5.51 3.35
C ILE A 197 -28.28 -6.34 2.48
N GLN A 198 -28.76 -7.49 2.93
CA GLN A 198 -29.71 -8.27 2.14
C GLN A 198 -31.08 -7.58 2.01
N LEU A 199 -31.46 -6.71 2.95
CA LEU A 199 -32.68 -5.90 2.84
C LEU A 199 -32.52 -4.73 1.86
N PHE A 200 -31.39 -4.02 1.88
CA PHE A 200 -31.17 -2.84 1.04
C PHE A 200 -30.60 -3.15 -0.35
N VAL A 201 -29.83 -4.23 -0.48
CA VAL A 201 -29.14 -4.64 -1.70
C VAL A 201 -29.36 -6.15 -1.91
N PRO A 202 -30.58 -6.57 -2.30
CA PRO A 202 -30.93 -7.99 -2.41
C PRO A 202 -30.08 -8.76 -3.43
N ASP A 203 -29.55 -8.06 -4.44
CA ASP A 203 -28.66 -8.65 -5.46
C ASP A 203 -27.25 -8.95 -4.92
N ALA A 204 -26.92 -8.54 -3.69
CA ALA A 204 -25.63 -8.83 -3.10
C ALA A 204 -25.49 -10.32 -2.72
N SER A 205 -24.28 -10.86 -2.87
CA SER A 205 -24.02 -12.28 -2.67
C SER A 205 -24.10 -12.68 -1.20
N PHE A 206 -25.25 -13.25 -0.79
CA PHE A 206 -25.46 -13.79 0.55
C PHE A 206 -24.35 -14.77 0.96
N LEU A 207 -24.05 -15.76 0.10
CA LEU A 207 -23.01 -16.75 0.38
C LEU A 207 -21.60 -16.16 0.42
N GLY A 208 -21.34 -15.10 -0.35
CA GLY A 208 -20.09 -14.35 -0.27
C GLY A 208 -19.91 -13.71 1.11
N HIS A 209 -20.95 -13.03 1.59
CA HIS A 209 -20.94 -12.37 2.90
C HIS A 209 -20.91 -13.36 4.06
N LEU A 210 -21.74 -14.41 4.01
CA LEU A 210 -21.74 -15.50 4.99
C LEU A 210 -20.38 -16.21 5.04
N GLY A 211 -19.79 -16.52 3.88
CA GLY A 211 -18.44 -17.06 3.78
C GLY A 211 -17.39 -16.15 4.42
N GLY A 212 -17.53 -14.83 4.25
CA GLY A 212 -16.74 -13.82 4.95
C GLY A 212 -16.84 -13.89 6.48
N ILE A 213 -18.06 -13.97 7.01
CA ILE A 213 -18.29 -14.09 8.47
C ILE A 213 -17.64 -15.38 9.01
N LEU A 214 -17.89 -16.52 8.36
CA LEU A 214 -17.30 -17.80 8.75
C LEU A 214 -15.78 -17.78 8.67
N ALA A 215 -15.21 -17.15 7.65
CA ALA A 215 -13.77 -16.98 7.51
C ALA A 215 -13.16 -16.15 8.65
N GLY A 216 -13.81 -15.07 9.06
CA GLY A 216 -13.39 -14.28 10.22
C GLY A 216 -13.40 -15.10 11.51
N ILE A 217 -14.46 -15.89 11.76
CA ILE A 217 -14.55 -16.77 12.93
C ILE A 217 -13.44 -17.83 12.90
N LEU A 218 -13.25 -18.48 11.74
CA LEU A 218 -12.22 -19.50 11.56
C LEU A 218 -10.82 -18.91 11.75
N TYR A 219 -10.54 -17.74 11.19
CA TYR A 219 -9.25 -17.05 11.37
C TYR A 219 -8.95 -16.78 12.85
N LEU A 220 -9.93 -16.30 13.62
CA LEU A 220 -9.76 -16.07 15.05
C LEU A 220 -9.51 -17.38 15.83
N ARG A 221 -10.19 -18.47 15.47
CA ARG A 221 -9.95 -19.79 16.08
C ARG A 221 -8.55 -20.30 15.78
N LEU A 222 -8.11 -20.22 14.53
CA LEU A 222 -6.77 -20.60 14.12
C LEU A 222 -5.72 -19.75 14.83
N ARG A 223 -5.89 -18.43 14.86
CA ARG A 223 -4.95 -17.51 15.53
C ARG A 223 -4.85 -17.77 17.04
N ARG A 224 -5.94 -18.15 17.71
CA ARG A 224 -5.90 -18.54 19.14
C ARG A 224 -5.22 -19.88 19.37
N SER A 225 -5.34 -20.79 18.41
CA SER A 225 -4.74 -22.14 18.49
C SER A 225 -3.23 -22.11 18.16
N PHE A 226 -2.81 -21.23 17.26
CA PHE A 226 -1.43 -21.02 16.88
C PHE A 226 -0.86 -19.78 17.57
N SER A 227 -0.28 -19.96 18.77
CA SER A 227 0.38 -18.88 19.54
C SER A 227 1.78 -18.51 19.01
N GLY A 228 2.21 -19.05 17.87
CA GLY A 228 3.49 -18.74 17.22
C GLY A 228 3.42 -17.52 16.29
N PRO A 229 4.57 -16.96 15.86
CA PRO A 229 4.59 -15.86 14.90
C PRO A 229 3.98 -16.28 13.56
N ASN A 230 3.02 -15.49 13.06
CA ASN A 230 2.30 -15.77 11.80
C ASN A 230 3.29 -16.07 10.65
N PRO A 231 3.33 -17.29 10.10
CA PRO A 231 4.33 -17.67 9.09
C PRO A 231 4.23 -16.79 7.83
N LEU A 232 3.00 -16.43 7.44
CA LEU A 232 2.75 -15.50 6.34
C LEU A 232 3.27 -14.08 6.63
N ALA A 233 3.19 -13.61 7.87
CA ALA A 233 3.72 -12.29 8.24
C ALA A 233 5.25 -12.26 8.18
N ILE A 234 5.92 -13.38 8.50
CA ILE A 234 7.38 -13.51 8.39
C ILE A 234 7.81 -13.42 6.91
N LEU A 235 7.14 -14.18 6.03
CA LEU A 235 7.39 -14.13 4.59
C LEU A 235 7.16 -12.73 4.01
N LEU A 236 6.05 -12.08 4.40
CA LEU A 236 5.74 -10.71 3.98
C LEU A 236 6.74 -9.69 4.50
N ARG A 237 7.22 -9.81 5.74
CA ARG A 237 8.33 -8.98 6.28
C ARG A 237 9.58 -9.12 5.42
N GLY A 238 9.95 -10.34 5.03
CA GLY A 238 11.07 -10.61 4.14
C GLY A 238 10.90 -9.92 2.78
N PHE A 239 9.72 -10.08 2.18
CA PHE A 239 9.38 -9.47 0.89
C PHE A 239 9.37 -7.94 0.94
N VAL A 240 8.74 -7.32 1.94
CA VAL A 240 8.70 -5.86 2.12
C VAL A 240 10.10 -5.30 2.36
N LYS A 241 10.95 -6.00 3.13
CA LYS A 241 12.35 -5.61 3.29
C LYS A 241 13.10 -5.64 1.96
N ALA A 242 12.89 -6.66 1.13
CA ALA A 242 13.49 -6.75 -0.20
C ALA A 242 12.99 -5.63 -1.14
N LEU A 243 11.69 -5.35 -1.15
CA LEU A 243 11.10 -4.32 -2.01
C LEU A 243 11.46 -2.89 -1.57
N SER A 244 11.66 -2.67 -0.28
CA SER A 244 12.07 -1.37 0.27
C SER A 244 13.59 -1.16 0.26
N TRP A 245 14.39 -2.19 -0.03
CA TRP A 245 15.85 -2.11 -0.11
C TRP A 245 16.35 -1.08 -1.14
N PRO A 246 15.78 -0.97 -2.36
CA PRO A 246 16.13 0.10 -3.32
C PRO A 246 15.74 1.50 -2.80
N LEU A 247 14.62 1.61 -2.08
CA LEU A 247 14.12 2.88 -1.56
C LEU A 247 14.92 3.38 -0.34
N ARG A 248 15.50 2.47 0.46
CA ARG A 248 16.37 2.83 1.59
C ARG A 248 17.70 3.40 1.13
N PHE A 249 18.24 2.91 0.01
CA PHE A 249 19.43 3.47 -0.62
C PHE A 249 19.19 4.93 -1.06
N LEU A 250 18.00 5.21 -1.60
CA LEU A 250 17.58 6.57 -1.99
C LEU A 250 17.17 7.47 -0.80
N ARG A 251 16.84 6.90 0.36
CA ARG A 251 16.42 7.66 1.56
C ARG A 251 17.56 7.96 2.53
N SER A 252 18.74 7.36 2.31
CA SER A 252 19.99 7.67 3.02
C SER A 252 20.56 9.06 2.69
N SER A 253 20.01 9.77 1.71
CA SER A 253 20.46 11.10 1.28
C SER A 253 19.69 12.26 1.93
N ARG A 254 18.73 11.98 2.83
CA ARG A 254 18.02 13.04 3.57
C ARG A 254 17.86 12.69 5.05
N GLY A 255 18.83 13.14 5.85
CA GLY A 255 18.57 13.44 7.25
C GLY A 255 19.79 13.69 8.11
N ARG A 256 19.78 14.89 8.72
CA ARG A 256 20.16 15.21 10.12
C ARG A 256 21.47 15.98 10.30
N LEU A 257 21.33 17.30 10.21
CA LEU A 257 21.99 18.25 11.11
C LEU A 257 21.44 18.03 12.53
N SER A 258 22.23 17.39 13.39
CA SER A 258 22.20 17.61 14.84
C SER A 258 23.55 17.15 15.38
N GLY A 259 24.28 18.09 15.97
CA GLY A 259 25.71 17.98 16.24
C GLY A 259 26.07 17.17 17.47
N ARG A 260 27.26 16.58 17.43
CA ARG A 260 28.34 16.75 18.41
C ARG A 260 29.58 16.04 17.86
N GLY A 261 30.70 16.75 17.82
CA GLY A 261 31.86 16.36 17.05
C GLY A 261 32.65 15.15 17.56
N ARG A 262 33.40 14.56 16.64
CA ARG A 262 34.84 14.28 16.80
C ARG A 262 35.45 13.96 15.43
N VAL A 263 36.30 14.90 14.99
CA VAL A 263 37.57 14.73 14.27
C VAL A 263 37.67 13.59 13.25
N GLY A 264 37.43 13.95 11.99
CA GLY A 264 38.28 13.69 10.82
C GLY A 264 38.88 12.29 10.62
N HIS A 265 38.15 11.43 9.91
CA HIS A 265 38.76 10.55 8.92
C HIS A 265 37.71 10.24 7.83
N GLY A 266 37.67 11.11 6.82
CA GLY A 266 36.95 10.83 5.57
C GLY A 266 37.85 10.00 4.69
N LEU A 267 37.48 8.73 4.51
CA LEU A 267 37.89 7.92 3.38
C LEU A 267 37.39 8.61 2.11
N ALA A 268 38.34 9.06 1.30
CA ALA A 268 38.09 9.61 -0.02
C ALA A 268 37.39 8.56 -0.89
N ASP A 269 36.25 8.97 -1.42
CA ASP A 269 35.70 8.48 -2.68
C ASP A 269 36.79 8.56 -3.75
N ALA A 270 36.85 7.54 -4.61
CA ALA A 270 37.95 7.26 -5.53
C ALA A 270 37.95 8.21 -6.75
N GLY A 271 38.09 9.51 -6.51
CA GLY A 271 38.57 10.49 -7.48
C GLY A 271 39.98 10.91 -7.07
N SER A 272 40.90 11.01 -8.02
CA SER A 272 42.25 11.49 -7.76
C SER A 272 42.19 12.85 -7.05
N VAL A 273 42.90 12.99 -5.94
CA VAL A 273 42.98 14.22 -5.15
C VAL A 273 44.44 14.64 -5.12
N TRP A 274 44.73 15.94 -5.25
CA TRP A 274 46.07 16.48 -5.06
C TRP A 274 46.14 17.37 -3.82
N ARG A 275 47.17 17.12 -2.99
CA ARG A 275 47.40 17.88 -1.76
C ARG A 275 48.18 19.14 -2.07
N CYS A 276 47.67 20.30 -1.62
CA CYS A 276 48.37 21.57 -1.81
C CYS A 276 49.67 21.60 -0.99
N PRO A 277 50.84 21.92 -1.59
CA PRO A 277 52.11 21.95 -0.87
C PRO A 277 52.22 23.12 0.13
N LEU A 278 51.41 24.18 0.00
CA LEU A 278 51.48 25.35 0.89
C LEU A 278 50.56 25.26 2.12
N CYS A 279 49.32 24.81 1.94
CA CYS A 279 48.33 24.79 3.05
C CYS A 279 47.85 23.38 3.41
N THR A 280 48.37 22.34 2.76
CA THR A 280 48.04 20.92 2.99
C THR A 280 46.58 20.54 2.73
N PHE A 281 45.79 21.44 2.15
CA PHE A 281 44.40 21.17 1.77
C PHE A 281 44.33 20.22 0.58
N ASP A 282 43.42 19.25 0.64
CA ASP A 282 43.21 18.23 -0.37
C ASP A 282 42.22 18.75 -1.43
N ASN A 283 42.68 18.91 -2.67
CA ASN A 283 41.90 19.48 -3.77
C ASN A 283 41.55 18.41 -4.80
N SER A 284 40.36 18.49 -5.38
CA SER A 284 39.94 17.64 -6.50
C SER A 284 40.88 17.76 -7.70
N GLU A 285 41.09 16.66 -8.45
CA GLU A 285 41.94 16.66 -9.66
C GLU A 285 41.54 17.71 -10.71
N TRP A 286 40.27 18.05 -10.80
CA TRP A 286 39.73 19.01 -11.77
C TRP A 286 40.08 20.48 -11.48
N LEU A 287 40.73 20.76 -10.35
CA LEU A 287 41.13 22.10 -9.95
C LEU A 287 42.63 22.32 -10.21
N ASP A 288 42.93 23.30 -11.07
CA ASP A 288 44.30 23.71 -11.40
C ASP A 288 44.92 24.64 -10.35
N ALA A 289 44.16 25.05 -9.33
CA ALA A 289 44.62 25.85 -8.20
C ALA A 289 43.94 25.44 -6.90
N CYS A 290 44.64 25.61 -5.77
CA CYS A 290 44.14 25.21 -4.47
C CYS A 290 42.91 26.02 -4.06
N GLU A 291 41.83 25.35 -3.67
CA GLU A 291 40.59 25.97 -3.26
C GLU A 291 40.75 26.81 -2.00
N MET A 292 41.76 26.60 -1.16
CA MET A 292 41.95 27.36 0.08
C MET A 292 42.92 28.55 -0.03
N CYS A 293 43.91 28.48 -0.92
CA CYS A 293 44.98 29.48 -1.01
C CYS A 293 45.33 29.90 -2.44
N SER A 294 44.58 29.42 -3.43
CA SER A 294 44.74 29.75 -4.86
C SER A 294 46.13 29.42 -5.44
N THR A 295 46.87 28.52 -4.81
CA THR A 295 48.19 28.08 -5.29
C THR A 295 48.03 27.15 -6.49
N ALA A 296 48.69 27.44 -7.60
CA ALA A 296 48.60 26.63 -8.83
C ALA A 296 49.16 25.22 -8.62
N ARG A 297 48.54 24.24 -9.29
CA ARG A 297 48.97 22.84 -9.32
C ARG A 297 50.23 22.74 -10.18
N GLY A 298 51.33 22.22 -9.62
CA GLY A 298 52.59 22.01 -10.35
C GLY A 298 53.64 23.11 -10.21
N THR A 299 53.36 24.22 -9.55
CA THR A 299 54.41 25.21 -9.22
C THR A 299 55.19 24.82 -7.98
N ILE A 300 56.25 24.03 -8.17
CA ILE A 300 57.42 24.04 -7.27
C ILE A 300 58.62 24.43 -8.14
N ASN A 301 58.79 25.74 -8.33
CA ASN A 301 60.11 26.29 -8.62
C ASN A 301 60.64 26.90 -7.32
N ASN A 302 61.83 26.46 -6.95
CA ASN A 302 62.42 26.47 -5.61
C ASN A 302 62.87 27.86 -5.11
N GLN A 303 62.13 28.95 -5.38
CA GLN A 303 62.60 30.30 -5.02
C GLN A 303 61.59 31.29 -4.40
N HIS A 304 60.31 30.97 -4.20
CA HIS A 304 59.41 31.88 -3.49
C HIS A 304 58.61 31.18 -2.39
N GLN A 305 59.21 31.15 -1.20
CA GLN A 305 58.50 30.86 0.05
C GLN A 305 57.68 32.11 0.41
N PHE A 306 56.39 32.10 0.04
CA PHE A 306 55.48 33.19 0.40
C PHE A 306 55.41 33.34 1.93
N SER A 307 55.54 34.57 2.42
CA SER A 307 55.46 34.83 3.86
C SER A 307 54.05 34.55 4.38
N VAL A 308 53.95 34.22 5.68
CA VAL A 308 52.66 33.95 6.34
C VAL A 308 51.69 35.12 6.18
N ASP A 309 52.20 36.35 6.12
CA ASP A 309 51.41 37.56 5.92
C ASP A 309 50.82 37.68 4.51
N GLU A 310 51.55 37.21 3.49
CA GLU A 310 51.06 37.22 2.12
C GLU A 310 49.92 36.20 1.92
N VAL A 311 50.01 35.03 2.57
CA VAL A 311 48.92 34.04 2.61
C VAL A 311 47.69 34.60 3.33
N ARG A 312 47.91 35.37 4.41
CA ARG A 312 46.83 36.01 5.17
C ARG A 312 46.10 37.08 4.35
N GLN A 313 46.82 37.93 3.63
CA GLN A 313 46.22 38.95 2.77
C GLN A 313 45.39 38.35 1.63
N ARG A 314 45.88 37.29 0.99
CA ARG A 314 45.15 36.60 -0.10
C ARG A 314 43.85 35.95 0.38
N ARG A 315 43.78 35.49 1.64
CA ARG A 315 42.53 35.02 2.25
C ARG A 315 41.51 36.14 2.45
N LEU A 316 41.96 37.34 2.82
CA LEU A 316 41.07 38.48 3.07
C LEU A 316 40.49 39.06 1.78
N GLN A 317 41.30 39.15 0.71
CA GLN A 317 40.84 39.67 -0.59
C GLN A 317 39.74 38.82 -1.24
N ARG A 318 39.59 37.56 -0.82
CA ARG A 318 38.58 36.64 -1.37
C ARG A 318 37.16 36.87 -0.87
N PHE A 319 37.00 37.59 0.23
CA PHE A 319 35.69 37.95 0.80
C PHE A 319 35.25 39.37 0.40
N VAL A 320 36.00 40.04 -0.48
CA VAL A 320 35.74 41.41 -0.95
C VAL A 320 35.31 41.44 -2.44
N ARG A 321 34.94 40.29 -3.01
CA ARG A 321 34.20 40.21 -4.29
C ARG A 321 32.91 39.44 -4.09
#